data_AF-A0A958JYV7-F1
#
_entry.id   AF-A0A958JYV7-F1
#
_cell.length_a   1.000
_cell.length_b   1.000
_cell.length_c   1.000
_cell.angle_alpha   90.00
_cell.angle_beta   90.00
_cell.angle_gamma   90.00
#
_symmetry.space_group_name_H-M   'P 1'
#
loop_
_entity.id
_entity.type
_entity.pdbx_description
1 polymer ?
#
loop_
_entity_poly.entity_id
_entity_poly.type
_entity_poly.pdbx_seq_one_letter_code
_entity_poly.pdbx_strand_id
1 'polypeptide(L)'
;MFSELQLKEIARELNVSPSAVRRLLGTISVTLPSLSSKQESTSCPVQLGLRLDALRQEGVFTPQRVVSLCTVLRDYRKCCPAVFGWIVHGGFDPSRSPESVSRGHLVHATRTAGRIRAQYLRGLLSR
;
A
#
# COMPACT_ATOMS: atom_id res chain seq x y z
N MET A 1 13.67 -1.36 7.39
CA MET A 1 12.39 -1.40 8.15
C MET A 1 12.21 -0.11 8.94
N PHE A 2 10.97 0.36 9.05
CA PHE A 2 10.58 1.42 10.00
C PHE A 2 10.71 0.95 11.45
N SER A 3 11.09 1.86 12.35
CA SER A 3 11.11 1.56 13.77
C SER A 3 9.69 1.44 14.34
N GLU A 4 9.54 0.69 15.43
CA GLU A 4 8.24 0.52 16.07
C GLU A 4 7.64 1.86 16.55
N LEU A 5 8.50 2.77 17.01
CA LEU A 5 8.10 4.12 17.42
C LEU A 5 7.54 4.93 16.24
N GLN A 6 8.21 4.91 15.08
CA GLN A 6 7.71 5.55 13.86
C GLN A 6 6.34 4.98 13.44
N LEU A 7 6.17 3.66 13.50
CA LEU A 7 4.90 3.02 13.16
C LEU A 7 3.78 3.44 14.12
N LYS A 8 4.06 3.54 15.42
CA LYS A 8 3.09 4.00 16.45
C LYS A 8 2.68 5.46 16.25
N GLU A 9 3.64 6.34 15.92
CA GLU A 9 3.35 7.75 15.64
C GLU A 9 2.45 7.92 14.41
N ILE A 10 2.79 7.25 13.30
CA ILE A 10 1.97 7.27 12.07
C ILE A 10 0.58 6.67 12.33
N ALA A 11 0.51 5.57 13.08
CA ALA A 11 -0.73 4.90 13.44
C ALA A 11 -1.67 5.85 14.21
N ARG A 12 -1.12 6.59 15.18
CA ARG A 12 -1.86 7.61 15.94
C ARG A 12 -2.38 8.73 15.03
N GLU A 13 -1.52 9.25 14.16
CA GLU A 13 -1.85 10.34 13.22
C GLU A 13 -2.91 9.98 12.17
N LEU A 14 -3.03 8.70 11.84
CA LEU A 14 -4.00 8.19 10.86
C LEU A 14 -5.22 7.53 11.50
N ASN A 15 -5.21 7.40 12.83
CA ASN A 15 -6.20 6.68 13.62
C ASN A 15 -6.40 5.22 13.13
N VAL A 16 -5.29 4.49 13.00
CA VAL A 16 -5.25 3.08 12.57
C VAL A 16 -4.28 2.28 13.43
N SER A 17 -4.22 0.96 13.30
CA SER A 17 -3.26 0.15 14.06
C SER A 17 -1.82 0.25 13.48
N PRO A 18 -0.77 0.08 14.30
CA PRO A 18 0.61 0.00 13.81
C PRO A 18 0.83 -1.14 12.82
N SER A 19 0.11 -2.25 12.96
CA SER A 19 0.14 -3.37 12.02
C SER A 19 -0.44 -2.97 10.67
N ALA A 20 -1.52 -2.18 10.62
CA ALA A 20 -2.06 -1.64 9.39
C ALA A 20 -1.08 -0.70 8.68
N VAL A 21 -0.41 0.18 9.41
CA VAL A 21 0.64 1.06 8.85
C VAL A 21 1.75 0.22 8.23
N ARG A 22 2.24 -0.81 8.95
CA ARG A 22 3.27 -1.72 8.44
C ARG A 22 2.82 -2.39 7.13
N ARG A 23 1.58 -2.86 7.05
CA ARG A 23 1.02 -3.44 5.82
C ARG A 23 1.03 -2.42 4.67
N LEU A 24 0.53 -1.22 4.90
CA LEU A 24 0.44 -0.16 3.88
C LEU A 24 1.82 0.28 3.37
N LEU A 25 2.81 0.41 4.25
CA LEU A 25 4.18 0.79 3.88
C LEU A 25 4.96 -0.37 3.26
N GLY A 26 4.59 -1.61 3.58
CA GLY A 26 5.20 -2.83 3.09
C GLY A 26 4.69 -3.28 1.72
N THR A 27 4.90 -4.56 1.43
CA THR A 27 4.44 -5.22 0.21
C THR A 27 3.16 -5.99 0.54
N ILE A 28 2.09 -5.75 -0.22
CA ILE A 28 0.85 -6.51 -0.15
C ILE A 28 0.55 -7.01 -1.55
N SER A 29 0.65 -8.32 -1.75
CA SER A 29 0.29 -8.99 -2.99
C SER A 29 -1.09 -9.63 -2.83
N VAL A 30 -2.01 -9.33 -3.74
CA VAL A 30 -3.31 -10.00 -3.83
C VAL A 30 -3.41 -10.65 -5.19
N THR A 31 -3.93 -11.87 -5.26
CA THR A 31 -4.09 -12.58 -6.53
C THR A 31 -5.50 -12.31 -7.07
N LEU A 32 -5.59 -11.78 -8.28
CA LEU A 32 -6.88 -11.64 -8.96
C LEU A 32 -7.27 -12.97 -9.62
N PRO A 33 -8.46 -13.53 -9.36
CA PRO A 33 -8.94 -14.67 -10.13
C PRO A 33 -9.11 -14.27 -11.61
N SER A 34 -8.67 -15.16 -12.52
CA SER A 34 -8.83 -14.97 -13.95
C SER A 34 -10.31 -15.07 -14.32
N LEU A 35 -10.77 -14.20 -15.23
CA LEU A 35 -12.13 -14.26 -15.77
C LEU A 35 -12.24 -15.18 -16.99
N SER A 36 -11.13 -15.77 -17.46
CA SER A 36 -11.15 -16.61 -18.67
C SER A 36 -11.32 -18.08 -18.32
N SER A 37 -12.44 -18.67 -18.75
CA SER A 37 -12.74 -20.10 -18.64
C SER A 37 -12.09 -20.95 -19.74
N LYS A 38 -11.34 -20.35 -20.67
CA LYS A 38 -10.56 -21.04 -21.70
C LYS A 38 -9.26 -20.27 -21.95
N GLN A 39 -8.15 -21.00 -22.07
CA GLN A 39 -6.76 -20.54 -22.19
C GLN A 39 -6.11 -20.01 -20.90
N GLU A 40 -5.00 -20.68 -20.57
CA GLU A 40 -3.99 -20.40 -19.54
C GLU A 40 -4.32 -19.25 -18.57
N SER A 41 -4.82 -19.66 -17.41
CA SER A 41 -5.06 -18.81 -16.24
C SER A 41 -3.77 -18.20 -15.71
N THR A 42 -3.32 -17.10 -16.33
CA THR A 42 -2.28 -16.24 -15.76
C THR A 42 -2.93 -15.39 -14.67
N SER A 43 -2.84 -15.87 -13.43
CA SER A 43 -3.21 -15.10 -12.26
C SER A 43 -2.19 -13.97 -12.08
N CYS A 44 -2.62 -12.72 -12.27
CA CYS A 44 -1.72 -11.57 -12.11
C CYS A 44 -1.76 -11.08 -10.65
N PRO A 45 -0.63 -11.12 -9.92
CA PRO A 45 -0.57 -10.54 -8.58
C PRO A 45 -0.65 -9.01 -8.69
N VAL A 46 -1.55 -8.41 -7.92
CA VAL A 46 -1.67 -6.96 -7.78
C VAL A 46 -1.00 -6.50 -6.50
N GLN A 47 -0.22 -5.43 -6.60
CA GLN A 47 0.54 -4.85 -5.49
C GLN A 47 -0.24 -3.69 -4.89
N LEU A 48 -0.78 -3.86 -3.69
CA LEU A 48 -1.57 -2.83 -3.01
C LEU A 48 -0.72 -1.98 -2.05
N GLY A 49 0.32 -2.60 -1.47
CA GLY A 49 1.25 -1.91 -0.59
C GLY A 49 2.16 -0.92 -1.31
N LEU A 50 2.64 0.09 -0.58
CA LEU A 50 3.51 1.13 -1.10
C LEU A 50 4.97 0.71 -1.23
N ARG A 51 5.37 -0.48 -0.72
CA ARG A 51 6.73 -1.04 -0.84
C ARG A 51 7.85 -0.06 -0.41
N LEU A 52 7.54 0.89 0.48
CA LEU A 52 8.49 1.88 0.98
C LEU A 52 9.51 1.26 1.94
N ASP A 53 9.14 0.16 2.62
CA ASP A 53 10.08 -0.60 3.45
C ASP A 53 11.24 -1.20 2.65
N ALA A 54 10.94 -1.78 1.48
CA ALA A 54 11.95 -2.36 0.60
C ALA A 54 12.85 -1.27 0.01
N LEU A 55 12.27 -0.18 -0.49
CA LEU A 55 13.02 0.96 -1.01
C LEU A 55 13.93 1.59 0.06
N ARG A 56 13.51 1.58 1.32
CA ARG A 56 14.35 2.02 2.44
C ARG A 56 15.52 1.07 2.70
N GLN A 57 15.29 -0.24 2.65
CA GLN A 57 16.34 -1.25 2.83
C GLN A 57 17.36 -1.20 1.70
N GLU A 58 16.92 -0.92 0.48
CA GLU A 58 17.78 -0.76 -0.70
C GLU A 58 18.54 0.58 -0.70
N GLY A 59 18.36 1.44 0.32
CA GLY A 59 19.00 2.75 0.41
C GLY A 59 18.46 3.80 -0.57
N VAL A 60 17.45 3.43 -1.38
CA VAL A 60 16.82 4.30 -2.39
C VAL A 60 15.94 5.38 -1.75
N PHE A 61 15.45 5.13 -0.53
CA PHE A 61 14.49 5.99 0.14
C PHE A 61 14.85 6.20 1.62
N THR A 62 15.04 7.45 2.03
CA THR A 62 15.15 7.83 3.44
C THR A 62 14.03 8.81 3.80
N PRO A 63 12.97 8.37 4.49
CA PRO A 63 11.93 9.26 4.96
C PRO A 63 12.51 10.10 6.09
N GLN A 64 12.82 11.38 5.81
CA GLN A 64 13.37 12.29 6.80
C GLN A 64 12.35 12.67 7.89
N ARG A 65 11.03 12.48 7.65
CA ARG A 65 9.96 12.90 8.57
C ARG A 65 8.77 11.97 8.57
N VAL A 66 8.24 11.69 9.76
CA VAL A 66 6.96 10.98 9.99
C VAL A 66 5.80 11.68 9.30
N VAL A 67 5.79 13.02 9.32
CA VAL A 67 4.79 13.86 8.63
C VAL A 67 4.71 13.52 7.13
N SER A 68 5.84 13.29 6.47
CA SER A 68 5.87 12.95 5.04
C SER A 68 5.17 11.61 4.78
N LEU A 69 5.37 10.61 5.64
CA LEU A 69 4.72 9.30 5.53
C LEU A 69 3.21 9.38 5.80
N CYS A 70 2.80 10.21 6.77
CA CYS A 70 1.38 10.47 7.01
C CYS A 70 0.73 11.10 5.77
N THR A 71 1.39 12.04 5.09
CA THR A 71 0.89 12.62 3.84
C THR A 71 0.74 11.55 2.75
N VAL A 72 1.76 10.72 2.54
CA VAL A 72 1.72 9.60 1.57
C VAL A 72 0.49 8.72 1.80
N LEU A 73 0.27 8.32 3.06
CA LEU A 73 -0.80 7.42 3.43
C LEU A 73 -2.18 8.10 3.37
N ARG A 74 -2.27 9.40 3.66
CA ARG A 74 -3.49 10.21 3.47
C ARG A 74 -3.84 10.33 1.98
N ASP A 75 -2.86 10.55 1.12
CA ASP A 75 -3.07 10.61 -0.33
C ASP A 75 -3.54 9.25 -0.87
N TYR A 76 -2.91 8.16 -0.41
CA TYR A 76 -3.34 6.82 -0.76
C TYR A 76 -4.77 6.53 -0.28
N ARG A 77 -5.11 6.90 0.97
CA ARG A 77 -6.47 6.80 1.52
C ARG A 77 -7.49 7.59 0.69
N LYS A 78 -7.15 8.81 0.27
CA LYS A 78 -8.03 9.68 -0.51
C LYS A 78 -8.31 9.10 -1.90
N CYS A 79 -7.29 8.54 -2.56
CA CYS A 79 -7.45 7.95 -3.89
C CYS A 79 -8.09 6.56 -3.86
N CYS A 80 -7.82 5.76 -2.83
CA CYS A 80 -8.21 4.34 -2.77
C CYS A 80 -8.94 4.00 -1.46
N PRO A 81 -10.06 4.68 -1.10
CA PRO A 81 -10.66 4.56 0.23
C PRO A 81 -11.15 3.15 0.56
N ALA A 82 -11.73 2.42 -0.41
CA ALA A 82 -12.21 1.05 -0.20
C ALA A 82 -11.07 0.07 0.11
N VAL A 83 -9.98 0.13 -0.67
CA VAL A 83 -8.80 -0.72 -0.46
C VAL A 83 -8.05 -0.34 0.80
N PHE A 84 -7.91 0.96 1.07
CA PHE A 84 -7.33 1.45 2.32
C PHE A 84 -8.12 0.93 3.52
N GLY A 85 -9.45 1.09 3.51
CA GLY A 85 -10.35 0.61 4.55
C GLY A 85 -10.20 -0.89 4.81
N TRP A 86 -10.14 -1.68 3.74
CA TRP A 86 -9.89 -3.11 3.84
C TRP A 86 -8.52 -3.44 4.47
N ILE A 87 -7.44 -2.78 4.05
CA ILE A 87 -6.09 -3.01 4.57
C ILE A 87 -5.98 -2.62 6.06
N VAL A 88 -6.66 -1.57 6.49
CA VAL A 88 -6.55 -1.09 7.89
C VAL A 88 -7.46 -1.84 8.86
N HIS A 89 -8.39 -2.64 8.35
CA HIS A 89 -9.28 -3.45 9.18
C HIS A 89 -8.50 -4.54 9.93
N GLY A 90 -8.94 -4.84 11.17
CA GLY A 90 -8.27 -5.80 12.06
C GLY A 90 -8.18 -7.22 11.49
N GLY A 91 -9.17 -7.62 10.68
CA GLY A 91 -9.26 -8.93 10.02
C GLY A 91 -8.80 -8.95 8.56
N PHE A 92 -7.87 -8.07 8.16
CA PHE A 92 -7.35 -8.08 6.78
C PHE A 92 -6.73 -9.44 6.40
N ASP A 93 -7.27 -10.04 5.33
CA ASP A 93 -6.76 -11.25 4.68
C ASP A 93 -6.51 -10.93 3.19
N PRO A 94 -5.25 -10.93 2.70
CA PRO A 94 -4.93 -10.65 1.31
C PRO A 94 -5.45 -11.72 0.33
N SER A 95 -5.82 -12.91 0.82
CA SER A 95 -6.34 -14.01 0.02
C SER A 95 -7.81 -13.82 -0.34
N ARG A 96 -8.51 -12.96 0.41
CA ARG A 96 -9.96 -12.78 0.28
C ARG A 96 -10.35 -11.30 0.40
N SER A 97 -10.56 -10.66 -0.75
CA SER A 97 -11.13 -9.31 -0.78
C SER A 97 -12.61 -9.33 -0.36
N PRO A 98 -13.07 -8.34 0.43
CA PRO A 98 -14.49 -8.20 0.76
C PRO A 98 -15.29 -7.83 -0.50
N GLU A 99 -16.60 -8.07 -0.47
CA GLU A 99 -17.51 -7.77 -1.59
C GLU A 99 -17.49 -6.29 -2.00
N SER A 100 -17.22 -5.39 -1.03
CA SER A 100 -17.07 -3.95 -1.26
C SER A 100 -15.81 -3.58 -2.05
N VAL A 101 -14.85 -4.50 -2.23
CA VAL A 101 -13.61 -4.28 -2.98
C VAL A 101 -13.62 -5.09 -4.27
N SER A 102 -14.18 -4.46 -5.31
CA SER A 102 -14.14 -5.02 -6.68
C SER A 102 -12.72 -5.08 -7.27
N ARG A 103 -12.55 -5.88 -8.33
CA ARG A 103 -11.34 -5.93 -9.15
C ARG A 103 -10.89 -4.54 -9.64
N GLY A 104 -11.83 -3.67 -10.00
CA GLY A 104 -11.53 -2.30 -10.43
C GLY A 104 -10.82 -1.49 -9.34
N HIS A 105 -11.26 -1.63 -8.08
CA HIS A 105 -10.60 -0.99 -6.94
C HIS A 105 -9.17 -1.50 -6.75
N LEU A 106 -8.95 -2.81 -6.90
CA LEU A 106 -7.63 -3.43 -6.74
C LEU A 106 -6.65 -2.96 -7.82
N VAL A 107 -7.06 -2.95 -9.08
CA VAL A 107 -6.25 -2.44 -10.20
C VAL A 107 -5.95 -0.95 -10.03
N HIS A 108 -6.96 -0.15 -9.66
CA HIS A 108 -6.77 1.27 -9.38
C HIS A 108 -5.77 1.50 -8.23
N ALA A 109 -5.92 0.76 -7.13
CA ALA A 109 -5.03 0.83 -5.99
C ALA A 109 -3.58 0.48 -6.34
N THR A 110 -3.35 -0.53 -7.18
CA THR A 110 -1.99 -0.85 -7.67
C THR A 110 -1.38 0.26 -8.49
N ARG A 111 -2.14 0.84 -9.42
CA ARG A 111 -1.67 1.99 -10.23
C ARG A 111 -1.37 3.20 -9.34
N THR A 112 -2.25 3.49 -8.38
CA THR A 112 -2.08 4.59 -7.43
C THR A 112 -0.87 4.38 -6.53
N ALA A 113 -0.68 3.16 -5.99
CA ALA A 113 0.52 2.83 -5.22
C ALA A 113 1.80 3.02 -6.04
N GLY A 114 1.79 2.59 -7.31
CA GLY A 114 2.88 2.82 -8.26
C GLY A 114 3.17 4.30 -8.51
N ARG A 115 2.11 5.09 -8.77
CA ARG A 115 2.22 6.54 -8.99
C ARG A 115 2.78 7.26 -7.78
N ILE A 116 2.24 6.98 -6.59
CA ILE A 116 2.70 7.56 -5.31
C ILE A 116 4.17 7.20 -5.11
N ARG A 117 4.56 5.91 -5.20
CA ARG A 117 5.97 5.50 -5.12
C ARG A 117 6.85 6.31 -6.07
N ALA A 118 6.48 6.41 -7.35
CA ALA A 118 7.26 7.13 -8.34
C ALA A 118 7.38 8.64 -8.03
N GLN A 119 6.31 9.27 -7.54
CA GLN A 119 6.33 10.69 -7.13
C GLN A 119 7.31 10.93 -5.97
N TYR A 120 7.27 10.08 -4.95
CA TYR A 120 8.15 10.21 -3.79
C TYR A 120 9.61 9.85 -4.12
N LEU A 121 9.83 8.89 -5.02
CA LEU A 121 11.17 8.57 -5.54
C LEU A 121 11.74 9.71 -6.39
N ARG A 122 10.94 10.35 -7.26
CA ARG A 122 11.39 11.51 -8.04
C ARG A 122 11.75 12.68 -7.14
N GLY A 123 11.00 12.92 -6.06
CA GLY A 123 11.34 13.95 -5.06
C GLY A 123 12.71 13.75 -4.40
N LEU A 124 13.30 12.55 -4.47
CA LEU A 124 14.64 12.24 -3.98
C LEU A 124 15.72 12.38 -5.04
N LEU A 125 15.41 12.13 -6.31
CA LEU A 125 16.34 12.28 -7.45
C LEU A 125 16.42 13.72 -7.99
N SER A 126 15.60 14.63 -7.47
CA SER A 126 15.55 16.05 -7.88
C SER A 126 16.44 16.96 -7.01
N ARG A 127 17.36 16.38 -6.22
CA ARG A 127 18.35 17.11 -5.42
C ARG A 127 19.74 16.85 -5.98
#